data_AF-A0A1X0N1G2-F1
#
_entry.id   AF-A0A1X0N1G2-F1
#
_cell.length_a   1.000
_cell.length_b   1.000
_cell.length_c   1.000
_cell.angle_alpha   90.00
_cell.angle_beta   90.00
_cell.angle_gamma   90.00
#
_symmetry.space_group_name_H-M   'P 1'
#
loop_
_entity.id
_entity.type
_entity.pdbx_description
1 polymer ?
#
loop_
_entity_poly.entity_id
_entity_poly.type
_entity_poly.pdbx_seq_one_letter_code
_entity_poly.pdbx_strand_id
1 'polypeptide(L)'
;MSTKEQDVVLAKNKLAEFKSSYVDAITQYVLYTQGEWDSRVATSNLLDIQRKGAEYYNFCEEFVGNSSLLGAHSDGLWAQGFAEDCYAILQTMPQHFQLLQAGFERLKIEGSFKPSSTEYANMQRLCKRYLKAPLIRSLRQSLVENSLPTYGLDNREGFTLTSGMRIVISFVFGVVFLIAVIAIAIILPNPTGFQYVIFRLVASLSAAGVVAVMSGFIEVKFGGWLRAGGALAVFAAVFWTNPAEKIMGEKSSQQVPEQHLPSPPPPTPNQPKLEYRKVSKHIKDHRPDTNVEVATIELEYVEVHGLGDANTEKKINSQIQRQIGVNEAFEGSEDRIMHVKSAMIYGGILSVVAEGYFYGHNAAGAHNKIVSLNINIKNGESVEFKDLFRSGYIKQINTMASAELAKTIPENWFETVSDNQCYYFDSSYLYLCFSEYEAAAGANGVVTVRLDLNDLRGLISLNGPLAYIL
;
A
#
# COMPACT_ATOMS: atom_id res chain seq x y z
N MET A 1 13.40 6.12 -20.72
CA MET A 1 12.69 6.42 -19.47
C MET A 1 11.97 7.72 -19.70
N SER A 2 10.65 7.68 -19.63
CA SER A 2 9.79 8.84 -19.73
C SER A 2 9.91 9.64 -18.42
N THR A 3 10.00 10.97 -18.45
CA THR A 3 9.86 11.79 -17.23
C THR A 3 8.42 11.74 -16.74
N LYS A 4 8.16 12.04 -15.46
CA LYS A 4 6.79 12.13 -14.92
C LYS A 4 5.90 13.10 -15.72
N GLU A 5 6.51 14.15 -16.28
CA GLU A 5 5.84 15.10 -17.17
C GLU A 5 5.53 14.48 -18.54
N GLN A 6 6.42 13.63 -19.07
CA GLN A 6 6.20 12.88 -20.31
C GLN A 6 5.09 11.84 -20.14
N ASP A 7 5.02 11.14 -19.00
CA ASP A 7 3.92 10.18 -18.70
C ASP A 7 2.56 10.88 -18.66
N VAL A 8 2.52 12.09 -18.09
CA VAL A 8 1.32 12.93 -18.07
C VAL A 8 0.93 13.42 -19.47
N VAL A 9 1.89 13.84 -20.29
CA VAL A 9 1.64 14.24 -21.68
C VAL A 9 1.12 13.05 -22.50
N LEU A 10 1.71 11.87 -22.33
CA LEU A 10 1.25 10.63 -22.96
C LEU A 10 -0.18 10.29 -22.55
N ALA A 11 -0.52 10.41 -21.27
CA ALA A 11 -1.88 10.20 -20.79
C ALA A 11 -2.87 11.22 -21.37
N LYS A 12 -2.50 12.51 -21.46
CA LYS A 12 -3.34 13.52 -22.11
C LYS A 12 -3.55 13.26 -23.59
N ASN A 13 -2.52 12.83 -24.32
CA ASN A 13 -2.64 12.45 -25.72
C ASN A 13 -3.58 11.25 -25.90
N LYS A 14 -3.43 10.22 -25.06
CA LYS A 14 -4.29 9.04 -25.08
C LYS A 14 -5.75 9.37 -24.73
N LEU A 15 -5.97 10.27 -23.77
CA LEU A 15 -7.32 10.79 -23.45
C LEU A 15 -7.95 11.51 -24.65
N ALA A 16 -7.16 12.27 -25.41
CA ALA A 16 -7.63 12.95 -26.62
C ALA A 16 -7.96 11.96 -27.75
N GLU A 17 -7.17 10.89 -27.91
CA GLU A 17 -7.45 9.81 -28.86
C GLU A 17 -8.77 9.10 -28.52
N PHE A 18 -8.99 8.73 -27.26
CA PHE A 18 -10.25 8.13 -26.83
C PHE A 18 -11.44 9.07 -27.04
N LYS A 19 -11.26 10.36 -26.74
CA LYS A 19 -12.28 11.37 -27.02
C LYS A 19 -12.64 11.44 -28.50
N SER A 20 -11.63 11.45 -29.38
CA SER A 20 -11.85 11.48 -30.84
C SER A 20 -12.63 10.25 -31.29
N SER A 21 -12.18 9.05 -30.88
CA SER A 21 -12.84 7.79 -31.20
C SER A 21 -14.31 7.76 -30.74
N TYR A 22 -14.57 8.25 -29.52
CA TYR A 22 -15.91 8.37 -28.96
C TYR A 22 -16.80 9.34 -29.76
N VAL A 23 -16.29 10.51 -30.13
CA VAL A 23 -17.03 11.49 -30.94
C VAL A 23 -17.30 10.96 -32.35
N ASP A 24 -16.34 10.23 -32.94
CA ASP A 24 -16.53 9.57 -34.24
C ASP A 24 -17.66 8.53 -34.18
N ALA A 25 -17.73 7.74 -33.10
CA ALA A 25 -18.81 6.77 -32.92
C ALA A 25 -20.19 7.43 -32.83
N ILE A 26 -20.31 8.55 -32.10
CA ILE A 26 -21.54 9.34 -32.07
C ILE A 26 -21.88 9.85 -33.47
N THR A 27 -20.89 10.39 -34.17
CA THR A 27 -21.09 10.95 -35.52
C THR A 27 -21.58 9.88 -36.49
N GLN A 28 -20.99 8.69 -36.47
CA GLN A 28 -21.42 7.57 -37.30
C GLN A 28 -22.85 7.14 -36.98
N TYR A 29 -23.23 7.06 -35.70
CA TYR A 29 -24.60 6.74 -35.31
C TYR A 29 -25.59 7.82 -35.79
N VAL A 30 -25.27 9.10 -35.62
CA VAL A 30 -26.12 10.21 -36.04
C VAL A 30 -26.31 10.20 -37.56
N LEU A 31 -25.23 10.12 -38.33
CA LEU A 31 -25.30 10.05 -39.80
C LEU A 31 -26.14 8.86 -40.26
N TYR A 32 -25.96 7.70 -39.61
CA TYR A 32 -26.73 6.50 -39.90
C TYR A 32 -28.23 6.71 -39.64
N THR A 33 -28.60 7.35 -38.52
CA THR A 33 -30.01 7.59 -38.16
C THR A 33 -30.74 8.55 -39.10
N GLN A 34 -30.00 9.31 -39.92
CA GLN A 34 -30.55 10.22 -40.92
C GLN A 34 -30.72 9.56 -42.31
N GLY A 35 -30.12 8.39 -42.52
CA GLY A 35 -30.17 7.62 -43.76
C GLY A 35 -31.21 6.50 -43.76
N GLU A 36 -30.96 5.46 -44.57
CA GLU A 36 -31.80 4.26 -44.58
C GLU A 36 -31.66 3.48 -43.27
N TRP A 37 -32.81 3.15 -42.66
CA TRP A 37 -32.87 2.57 -41.33
C TRP A 37 -32.77 1.04 -41.34
N ASP A 38 -31.70 0.50 -40.76
CA ASP A 38 -31.56 -0.90 -40.32
C ASP A 38 -31.30 -0.97 -38.81
N SER A 39 -32.21 -1.63 -38.10
CA SER A 39 -32.14 -1.86 -36.66
C SER A 39 -30.86 -2.57 -36.19
N ARG A 40 -30.29 -3.49 -36.98
CA ARG A 40 -29.09 -4.25 -36.60
C ARG A 40 -27.86 -3.37 -36.65
N VAL A 41 -27.74 -2.55 -37.70
CA VAL A 41 -26.64 -1.60 -37.86
C VAL A 41 -26.75 -0.49 -36.82
N ALA A 42 -27.96 0.02 -36.57
CA ALA A 42 -28.20 0.98 -35.49
C ALA A 42 -27.81 0.43 -34.10
N THR A 43 -28.12 -0.85 -33.83
CA THR A 43 -27.72 -1.54 -32.60
C THR A 43 -26.20 -1.63 -32.49
N SER A 44 -25.53 -2.06 -33.55
CA SER A 44 -24.06 -2.14 -33.59
C SER A 44 -23.41 -0.77 -33.31
N ASN A 45 -23.91 0.29 -33.96
CA ASN A 45 -23.36 1.64 -33.79
C ASN A 45 -23.62 2.18 -32.37
N LEU A 46 -24.79 1.90 -31.77
CA LEU A 46 -25.09 2.32 -30.41
C LEU A 46 -24.23 1.59 -29.36
N LEU A 47 -23.99 0.30 -29.54
CA LEU A 47 -23.08 -0.47 -28.69
C LEU A 47 -21.62 0.01 -28.84
N ASP A 48 -21.21 0.45 -30.03
CA ASP A 48 -19.90 1.06 -30.24
C ASP A 48 -19.77 2.42 -29.53
N ILE A 49 -20.84 3.24 -29.49
CA ILE A 49 -20.90 4.45 -28.66
C ILE A 49 -20.73 4.09 -27.17
N GLN A 50 -21.45 3.08 -26.68
CA GLN A 50 -21.35 2.65 -25.29
C GLN A 50 -19.91 2.24 -24.95
N ARG A 51 -19.30 1.39 -25.79
CA ARG A 51 -17.93 0.90 -25.59
C ARG A 51 -16.90 2.02 -25.59
N LYS A 52 -16.89 2.86 -26.63
CA LYS A 52 -15.91 3.96 -26.76
C LYS A 52 -16.15 5.08 -25.75
N GLY A 53 -17.40 5.32 -25.37
CA GLY A 53 -17.74 6.19 -24.25
C GLY A 53 -17.13 5.67 -22.95
N ALA A 54 -17.33 4.38 -22.63
CA ALA A 54 -16.75 3.75 -21.45
C ALA A 54 -15.21 3.82 -21.46
N GLU A 55 -14.56 3.52 -22.58
CA GLU A 55 -13.10 3.67 -22.74
C GLU A 55 -12.64 5.10 -22.40
N TYR A 56 -13.34 6.12 -22.89
CA TYR A 56 -13.03 7.52 -22.62
C TYR A 56 -13.20 7.93 -21.15
N TYR A 57 -14.36 7.64 -20.54
CA TYR A 57 -14.62 8.02 -19.16
C TYR A 57 -13.78 7.22 -18.16
N ASN A 58 -13.62 5.91 -18.38
CA ASN A 58 -12.86 5.04 -17.48
C ASN A 58 -11.37 5.35 -17.50
N PHE A 59 -10.81 5.67 -18.67
CA PHE A 59 -9.41 6.08 -18.75
C PHE A 59 -9.13 7.34 -17.91
N CYS A 60 -10.03 8.33 -17.96
CA CYS A 60 -9.87 9.53 -17.13
C CYS A 60 -10.00 9.21 -15.64
N GLU A 61 -10.99 8.39 -15.25
CA GLU A 61 -11.19 7.95 -13.87
C GLU A 61 -9.98 7.20 -13.30
N GLU A 62 -9.45 6.25 -14.05
CA GLU A 62 -8.27 5.46 -13.68
C GLU A 62 -7.03 6.34 -13.59
N PHE A 63 -6.83 7.25 -14.56
CA PHE A 63 -5.72 8.18 -14.54
C PHE A 63 -5.77 9.10 -13.32
N VAL A 64 -6.94 9.60 -12.92
CA VAL A 64 -7.09 10.35 -11.66
C VAL A 64 -6.73 9.48 -10.46
N GLY A 65 -7.25 8.25 -10.39
CA GLY A 65 -6.97 7.31 -9.31
C GLY A 65 -5.47 7.01 -9.14
N ASN A 66 -4.75 6.93 -10.26
CA ASN A 66 -3.31 6.64 -10.29
C ASN A 66 -2.42 7.90 -10.22
N SER A 67 -2.99 9.10 -10.34
CA SER A 67 -2.23 10.37 -10.45
C SER A 67 -1.39 10.73 -9.22
N SER A 68 -1.71 10.20 -8.03
CA SER A 68 -0.88 10.35 -6.83
C SER A 68 0.47 9.63 -6.95
N LEU A 69 0.53 8.53 -7.72
CA LEU A 69 1.76 7.77 -7.97
C LEU A 69 2.72 8.53 -8.89
N LEU A 70 2.18 9.39 -9.76
CA LEU A 70 2.95 10.19 -10.72
C LEU A 70 3.47 11.51 -10.14
N GLY A 71 3.23 11.80 -8.85
CA GLY A 71 3.68 13.05 -8.22
C GLY A 71 2.94 14.30 -8.70
N ALA A 72 1.83 14.14 -9.41
CA ALA A 72 1.12 15.22 -10.08
C ALA A 72 0.44 16.21 -9.11
N HIS A 73 0.37 15.88 -7.81
CA HIS A 73 -0.09 16.77 -6.74
C HIS A 73 0.99 17.75 -6.23
N SER A 74 2.23 17.67 -6.76
CA SER A 74 3.32 18.58 -6.38
C SER A 74 3.29 19.93 -7.12
N ASP A 75 2.51 20.04 -8.20
CA ASP A 75 2.23 21.29 -8.93
C ASP A 75 0.74 21.64 -8.83
N GLY A 76 0.43 22.69 -8.07
CA GLY A 76 -0.94 23.14 -7.83
C GLY A 76 -1.64 23.70 -9.07
N LEU A 77 -0.91 24.27 -10.02
CA LEU A 77 -1.47 24.79 -11.28
C LEU A 77 -1.90 23.64 -12.18
N TRP A 78 -1.06 22.60 -12.26
CA TRP A 78 -1.38 21.40 -13.03
C TRP A 78 -2.59 20.66 -12.46
N ALA A 79 -2.62 20.45 -11.14
CA ALA A 79 -3.70 19.73 -10.49
C ALA A 79 -5.05 20.46 -10.64
N GLN A 80 -5.02 21.81 -10.61
CA GLN A 80 -6.19 22.62 -10.92
C GLN A 80 -6.62 22.47 -12.38
N GLY A 81 -5.70 22.60 -13.35
CA GLY A 81 -6.03 22.47 -14.77
C GLY A 81 -6.58 21.08 -15.12
N PHE A 82 -6.07 20.03 -14.48
CA PHE A 82 -6.62 18.69 -14.68
C PHE A 82 -7.98 18.48 -13.99
N ALA A 83 -8.22 19.13 -12.85
CA ALA A 83 -9.56 19.17 -12.27
C ALA A 83 -10.57 19.88 -13.18
N GLU A 84 -10.15 20.92 -13.90
CA GLU A 84 -10.97 21.61 -14.92
C GLU A 84 -11.28 20.67 -16.12
N ASP A 85 -10.31 19.86 -16.56
CA ASP A 85 -10.51 18.81 -17.57
C ASP A 85 -11.54 17.77 -17.09
N CYS A 86 -11.39 17.23 -15.88
CA CYS A 86 -12.35 16.29 -15.28
C CYS A 86 -13.75 16.91 -15.15
N TYR A 87 -13.84 18.18 -14.78
CA TYR A 87 -15.11 18.89 -14.69
C TYR A 87 -15.81 18.95 -16.06
N ALA A 88 -15.09 19.33 -17.12
CA ALA A 88 -15.61 19.37 -18.47
C ALA A 88 -16.10 17.98 -18.95
N ILE A 89 -15.38 16.92 -18.60
CA ILE A 89 -15.78 15.53 -18.90
C ILE A 89 -17.07 15.16 -18.17
N LEU A 90 -17.12 15.36 -16.85
CA LEU A 90 -18.29 15.04 -16.05
C LEU A 90 -19.54 15.82 -16.49
N GLN A 91 -19.37 17.04 -17.01
CA GLN A 91 -20.47 17.84 -17.58
C GLN A 91 -21.12 17.22 -18.82
N THR A 92 -20.41 16.34 -19.54
CA THR A 92 -20.93 15.67 -20.75
C THR A 92 -21.65 14.35 -20.45
N MET A 93 -21.51 13.83 -19.23
CA MET A 93 -22.14 12.56 -18.84
C MET A 93 -23.67 12.54 -18.99
N PRO A 94 -24.43 13.58 -18.57
CA PRO A 94 -25.88 13.60 -18.75
C PRO A 94 -26.31 13.30 -20.20
N GLN A 95 -25.70 13.98 -21.17
CA GLN A 95 -26.02 13.82 -22.58
C GLN A 95 -25.62 12.44 -23.09
N HIS A 96 -24.49 11.90 -22.63
CA HIS A 96 -24.06 10.55 -22.98
C HIS A 96 -25.08 9.49 -22.54
N PHE A 97 -25.47 9.49 -21.26
CA PHE A 97 -26.39 8.48 -20.74
C PHE A 97 -27.83 8.68 -21.23
N GLN A 98 -28.25 9.92 -21.53
CA GLN A 98 -29.52 10.18 -22.23
C GLN A 98 -29.52 9.60 -23.65
N LEU A 99 -28.42 9.74 -24.40
CA LEU A 99 -28.28 9.15 -25.74
C LEU A 99 -28.39 7.62 -25.68
N LEU A 100 -27.67 6.99 -24.74
CA LEU A 100 -27.74 5.54 -24.54
C LEU A 100 -29.16 5.11 -24.14
N GLN A 101 -29.80 5.80 -23.21
CA GLN A 101 -31.17 5.51 -22.81
C GLN A 101 -32.12 5.53 -24.00
N ALA A 102 -32.14 6.63 -24.75
CA ALA A 102 -33.04 6.79 -25.90
C ALA A 102 -32.78 5.73 -26.98
N GLY A 103 -31.52 5.36 -27.21
CA GLY A 103 -31.13 4.33 -28.15
C GLY A 103 -31.56 2.92 -27.71
N PHE A 104 -31.32 2.56 -26.45
CA PHE A 104 -31.68 1.26 -25.88
C PHE A 104 -33.20 1.06 -25.89
N GLU A 105 -33.96 2.09 -25.51
CA GLU A 105 -35.42 2.09 -25.54
C GLU A 105 -35.95 1.94 -26.99
N ARG A 106 -35.41 2.70 -27.94
CA ARG A 106 -35.83 2.65 -29.35
C ARG A 106 -35.55 1.31 -30.00
N LEU A 107 -34.40 0.69 -29.68
CA LEU A 107 -33.95 -0.57 -30.28
C LEU A 107 -34.36 -1.81 -29.48
N LYS A 108 -35.00 -1.64 -28.32
CA LYS A 108 -35.40 -2.71 -27.40
C LYS A 108 -34.22 -3.60 -27.00
N ILE A 109 -33.07 -2.99 -26.72
CA ILE A 109 -31.87 -3.71 -26.28
C ILE A 109 -32.03 -4.04 -24.80
N GLU A 110 -31.91 -5.33 -24.46
CA GLU A 110 -31.86 -5.78 -23.07
C GLU A 110 -30.45 -5.55 -22.49
N GLY A 111 -30.36 -4.95 -21.30
CA GLY A 111 -29.10 -4.68 -20.62
C GLY A 111 -29.10 -3.38 -19.82
N SER A 112 -28.07 -3.18 -19.00
CA SER A 112 -27.86 -1.91 -18.30
C SER A 112 -26.87 -1.03 -19.06
N PHE A 113 -27.25 0.22 -19.25
CA PHE A 113 -26.37 1.28 -19.73
C PHE A 113 -26.02 2.28 -18.62
N LYS A 114 -26.62 2.14 -17.42
CA LYS A 114 -26.43 3.07 -16.31
C LYS A 114 -25.17 2.72 -15.52
N PRO A 115 -24.42 3.73 -15.08
CA PRO A 115 -23.23 3.52 -14.26
C PRO A 115 -23.61 3.08 -12.84
N SER A 116 -22.66 2.46 -12.16
CA SER A 116 -22.80 2.10 -10.74
C SER A 116 -22.77 3.33 -9.82
N SER A 117 -23.26 3.18 -8.59
CA SER A 117 -23.38 4.29 -7.64
C SER A 117 -22.04 4.96 -7.27
N THR A 118 -20.93 4.24 -7.38
CA THR A 118 -19.57 4.71 -7.05
C THR A 118 -18.72 5.04 -8.28
N GLU A 119 -19.26 4.88 -9.48
CA GLU A 119 -18.50 5.11 -10.71
C GLU A 119 -18.12 6.58 -10.87
N TYR A 120 -16.93 6.82 -11.42
CA TYR A 120 -16.39 8.17 -11.68
C TYR A 120 -16.14 9.02 -10.42
N ALA A 121 -16.02 8.36 -9.25
CA ALA A 121 -15.84 9.04 -7.98
C ALA A 121 -14.50 9.77 -7.85
N ASN A 122 -13.43 9.30 -8.50
CA ASN A 122 -12.12 9.94 -8.44
C ASN A 122 -12.14 11.28 -9.19
N MET A 123 -12.67 11.32 -10.40
CA MET A 123 -12.86 12.58 -11.15
C MET A 123 -13.67 13.60 -10.33
N GLN A 124 -14.74 13.14 -9.68
CA GLN A 124 -15.58 13.97 -8.80
C GLN A 124 -14.81 14.53 -7.61
N ARG A 125 -14.02 13.70 -6.92
CA ARG A 125 -13.18 14.11 -5.78
C ARG A 125 -12.14 15.14 -6.20
N LEU A 126 -11.49 14.92 -7.35
CA LEU A 126 -10.51 15.85 -7.88
C LEU A 126 -11.13 17.22 -8.16
N CYS A 127 -12.29 17.25 -8.80
CA CYS A 127 -13.05 18.48 -9.00
C CYS A 127 -13.34 19.17 -7.67
N LYS A 128 -13.90 18.44 -6.70
CA LYS A 128 -14.25 18.98 -5.37
C LYS A 128 -13.04 19.53 -4.61
N ARG A 129 -11.85 18.96 -4.83
CA ARG A 129 -10.61 19.36 -4.16
C ARG A 129 -10.04 20.67 -4.69
N TYR A 130 -10.09 20.89 -6.00
CA TYR A 130 -9.38 21.99 -6.64
C TYR A 130 -10.28 23.09 -7.23
N LEU A 131 -11.57 22.84 -7.43
CA LEU A 131 -12.49 23.82 -8.03
C LEU A 131 -13.36 24.54 -7.00
N LYS A 132 -13.89 25.70 -7.41
CA LYS A 132 -14.72 26.55 -6.56
C LYS A 132 -16.07 25.90 -6.26
N ALA A 133 -16.56 26.09 -5.03
CA ALA A 133 -17.83 25.53 -4.56
C ALA A 133 -19.07 25.79 -5.45
N PRO A 134 -19.23 26.93 -6.16
CA PRO A 134 -20.35 27.11 -7.08
C PRO A 134 -20.34 26.14 -8.27
N LEU A 135 -19.15 25.86 -8.84
CA LEU A 135 -19.00 24.91 -9.95
C LEU A 135 -19.40 23.51 -9.50
N ILE A 136 -18.96 23.11 -8.31
CA ILE A 136 -19.28 21.80 -7.72
C ILE A 136 -20.76 21.65 -7.43
N ARG A 137 -21.42 22.71 -6.94
CA ARG A 137 -22.88 22.71 -6.75
C ARG A 137 -23.62 22.53 -8.06
N SER A 138 -23.23 23.26 -9.10
CA SER A 138 -23.82 23.14 -10.44
C SER A 138 -23.63 21.75 -11.04
N LEU A 139 -22.42 21.18 -10.92
CA LEU A 139 -22.13 19.83 -11.42
C LEU A 139 -22.96 18.79 -10.67
N ARG A 140 -22.97 18.85 -9.35
CA ARG A 140 -23.76 17.93 -8.52
C ARG A 140 -25.24 18.00 -8.87
N GLN A 141 -25.79 19.20 -9.03
CA GLN A 141 -27.18 19.38 -9.40
C GLN A 141 -27.48 18.71 -10.75
N SER A 142 -26.65 18.98 -11.76
CA SER A 142 -26.80 18.36 -13.09
C SER A 142 -26.75 16.83 -13.05
N LEU A 143 -25.87 16.24 -12.23
CA LEU A 143 -25.78 14.78 -12.10
C LEU A 143 -27.01 14.20 -11.40
N VAL A 144 -27.47 14.81 -10.31
CA VAL A 144 -28.67 14.37 -9.57
C VAL A 144 -29.92 14.44 -10.43
N GLU A 145 -30.13 15.55 -11.15
CA GLU A 145 -31.28 15.74 -12.05
C GLU A 145 -31.34 14.67 -13.16
N ASN A 146 -30.19 14.10 -13.52
CA ASN A 146 -30.06 13.06 -14.53
C ASN A 146 -29.89 11.65 -13.94
N SER A 147 -30.12 11.47 -12.64
CA SER A 147 -29.97 10.17 -11.95
C SER A 147 -28.57 9.54 -12.12
N LEU A 148 -27.52 10.36 -12.12
CA LEU A 148 -26.12 9.96 -12.25
C LEU A 148 -25.38 9.97 -10.90
N PRO A 149 -24.29 9.19 -10.75
CA PRO A 149 -23.59 9.02 -9.49
C PRO A 149 -22.93 10.32 -9.00
N THR A 150 -23.04 10.59 -7.70
CA THR A 150 -22.42 11.74 -7.01
C THR A 150 -21.51 11.33 -5.84
N TYR A 151 -21.15 10.05 -5.75
CA TYR A 151 -20.45 9.48 -4.60
C TYR A 151 -19.17 10.22 -4.22
N GLY A 152 -18.36 10.62 -5.20
CA GLY A 152 -17.12 11.38 -4.97
C GLY A 152 -17.35 12.83 -4.54
N LEU A 153 -18.50 13.41 -4.91
CA LEU A 153 -18.91 14.75 -4.46
C LEU A 153 -19.50 14.73 -3.05
N ASP A 154 -20.17 13.65 -2.67
CA ASP A 154 -20.91 13.57 -1.41
C ASP A 154 -20.07 13.02 -0.25
N ASN A 155 -19.16 12.08 -0.53
CA ASN A 155 -18.33 11.46 0.50
C ASN A 155 -16.99 12.18 0.68
N ARG A 156 -16.42 12.11 1.89
CA ARG A 156 -15.08 12.66 2.21
C ARG A 156 -14.04 11.56 2.10
N GLU A 157 -12.85 11.90 1.59
CA GLU A 157 -11.66 11.06 1.72
C GLU A 157 -11.29 10.89 3.21
N GLY A 158 -10.67 9.77 3.56
CA GLY A 158 -10.08 9.58 4.89
C GLY A 158 -9.13 10.73 5.22
N PHE A 159 -9.25 11.31 6.41
CA PHE A 159 -8.46 12.46 6.83
C PHE A 159 -6.96 12.12 6.83
N THR A 160 -6.18 12.80 5.98
CA THR A 160 -4.71 12.76 6.03
C THR A 160 -4.19 14.18 6.30
N LEU A 161 -3.35 14.32 7.34
CA LEU A 161 -2.74 15.60 7.68
C LEU A 161 -1.86 16.08 6.52
N THR A 162 -2.10 17.30 6.03
CA THR A 162 -1.26 17.90 4.98
C THR A 162 0.17 18.11 5.47
N SER A 163 1.15 18.04 4.57
CA SER A 163 2.57 18.19 4.93
C SER A 163 2.89 19.53 5.62
N GLY A 164 2.24 20.62 5.22
CA GLY A 164 2.40 21.93 5.89
C GLY A 164 1.83 21.95 7.31
N MET A 165 0.68 21.32 7.55
CA MET A 165 0.06 21.27 8.88
C MET A 165 0.89 20.42 9.86
N ARG A 166 1.53 19.35 9.39
CA ARG A 166 2.48 18.55 10.19
C ARG A 166 3.67 19.39 10.67
N ILE A 167 4.22 20.24 9.80
CA ILE A 167 5.37 21.10 10.14
C ILE A 167 4.97 22.12 11.21
N VAL A 168 3.83 22.79 11.05
CA VAL A 168 3.34 23.80 12.00
C VAL A 168 3.06 23.18 13.37
N ILE A 169 2.39 22.03 13.43
CA ILE A 169 2.07 21.34 14.67
C ILE A 169 3.35 20.95 15.42
N SER A 170 4.34 20.36 14.75
CA SER A 170 5.59 19.95 15.39
C SER A 170 6.45 21.14 15.83
N PHE A 171 6.45 22.24 15.08
CA PHE A 171 7.16 23.46 15.48
C PHE A 171 6.55 24.07 16.74
N VAL A 172 5.23 24.23 16.78
CA VAL A 172 4.51 24.75 17.95
C VAL A 172 4.74 23.83 19.16
N PHE A 173 4.67 22.52 18.96
CA PHE A 173 4.94 21.54 20.02
C PHE A 173 6.35 21.69 20.61
N GLY A 174 7.38 21.80 19.75
CA GLY A 174 8.76 21.97 20.19
C GLY A 174 9.02 23.26 20.96
N VAL A 175 8.48 24.39 20.49
CA VAL A 175 8.66 25.70 21.14
C VAL A 175 8.02 25.74 22.53
N VAL A 176 6.80 25.22 22.68
CA VAL A 176 6.10 25.18 23.96
C VAL A 176 6.86 24.36 25.00
N PHE A 177 7.35 23.18 24.62
CA PHE A 177 8.11 22.34 25.53
C PHE A 177 9.47 22.92 25.92
N LEU A 178 10.16 23.59 24.99
CA LEU A 178 11.42 24.27 25.29
C LEU A 178 11.22 25.40 26.32
N ILE A 179 10.16 26.21 26.15
CA ILE A 179 9.80 27.27 27.11
C ILE A 179 9.48 26.66 28.48
N ALA A 180 8.74 25.55 28.53
CA ALA A 180 8.42 24.87 29.78
C ALA A 180 9.67 24.36 30.51
N VAL A 181 10.64 23.78 29.81
CA VAL A 181 11.91 23.33 30.40
C VAL A 181 12.72 24.49 30.97
N ILE A 182 12.80 25.62 30.25
CA ILE A 182 13.50 26.83 30.72
C ILE A 182 12.82 27.38 31.99
N ALA A 183 11.49 27.46 32.00
CA ALA A 183 10.74 27.94 33.16
C ALA A 183 10.96 27.04 34.39
N ILE A 184 10.94 25.72 34.21
CA ILE A 184 11.18 24.75 35.29
C ILE A 184 12.62 24.87 35.81
N ALA A 185 13.61 25.06 34.94
CA ALA A 185 15.01 25.23 35.35
C ALA A 185 15.25 26.49 36.20
N ILE A 186 14.48 27.56 35.98
CA ILE A 186 14.54 28.79 36.78
C ILE A 186 13.88 28.59 38.16
N ILE A 187 12.78 27.82 38.23
CA ILE A 187 12.01 27.61 39.47
C ILE A 187 12.68 26.57 40.38
N LEU A 188 13.37 25.58 39.81
CA LEU A 188 14.02 24.48 40.54
C LEU A 188 15.53 24.46 40.28
N PRO A 189 16.30 25.39 40.89
CA PRO A 189 17.74 25.51 40.64
C PRO A 189 18.56 24.31 41.16
N ASN A 190 18.03 23.54 42.11
CA ASN A 190 18.67 22.35 42.68
C ASN A 190 17.76 21.12 42.53
N PRO A 191 17.64 20.53 41.33
CA PRO A 191 16.80 19.37 41.11
C PRO A 191 17.34 18.12 41.81
N THR A 192 16.45 17.26 42.29
CA THR A 192 16.84 15.91 42.76
C THR A 192 17.34 15.06 41.60
N GLY A 193 18.06 13.96 41.88
CA GLY A 193 18.58 13.07 40.83
C GLY A 193 17.49 12.53 39.89
N PHE A 194 16.30 12.24 40.43
CA PHE A 194 15.14 11.84 39.65
C PHE A 194 14.60 12.97 38.76
N GLN A 195 14.52 14.19 39.29
CA GLN A 195 14.08 15.37 38.52
C GLN A 195 15.05 15.69 37.37
N TYR A 196 16.35 15.54 37.57
CA TYR A 196 17.35 15.69 36.53
C TYR A 196 17.16 14.70 35.37
N VAL A 197 16.86 13.43 35.68
CA VAL A 197 16.54 12.41 34.66
C VAL A 197 15.29 12.79 33.87
N ILE A 198 14.24 13.29 34.54
CA ILE A 198 13.03 13.74 33.86
C ILE A 198 13.31 14.96 32.97
N PHE A 199 14.05 15.96 33.44
CA PHE A 199 14.35 17.16 32.65
C PHE A 199 15.17 16.83 31.41
N ARG A 200 16.16 15.94 31.55
CA ARG A 200 16.97 15.43 30.45
C ARG A 200 16.10 14.68 29.43
N LEU A 201 15.19 13.82 29.88
CA LEU A 201 14.28 13.08 29.00
C LEU A 201 13.37 14.02 28.20
N VAL A 202 12.74 14.99 28.87
CA VAL A 202 11.84 15.96 28.25
C VAL A 202 12.57 16.89 27.27
N ALA A 203 13.75 17.40 27.63
CA ALA A 203 14.56 18.23 26.73
C ALA A 203 15.00 17.46 25.48
N SER A 204 15.37 16.19 25.63
CA SER A 204 15.78 15.32 24.52
C SER A 204 14.63 15.01 23.56
N LEU A 205 13.44 14.72 24.09
CA LEU A 205 12.21 14.51 23.29
C LEU A 205 11.81 15.78 22.55
N SER A 206 11.97 16.95 23.18
CA SER A 206 11.65 18.24 22.57
C SER A 206 12.57 18.55 21.40
N ALA A 207 13.89 18.37 21.59
CA ALA A 207 14.88 18.55 20.53
C ALA A 207 14.65 17.58 19.35
N ALA A 208 14.30 16.32 19.66
CA ALA A 208 13.96 15.33 18.66
C ALA A 208 12.69 15.68 17.87
N GLY A 209 11.64 16.16 18.55
CA GLY A 209 10.37 16.57 17.93
C GLY A 209 10.54 17.73 16.95
N VAL A 210 11.42 18.69 17.25
CA VAL A 210 11.75 19.80 16.32
C VAL A 210 12.48 19.28 15.09
N VAL A 211 13.39 18.32 15.26
CA VAL A 211 14.18 17.76 14.14
C VAL A 211 13.40 16.78 13.30
N ALA A 212 12.35 16.13 13.84
CA ALA A 212 11.47 15.23 13.11
C ALA A 212 10.78 15.88 11.90
N VAL A 213 10.72 17.21 11.85
CA VAL A 213 10.15 17.97 10.73
C VAL A 213 11.17 18.65 9.84
N MET A 214 12.47 18.59 10.17
CA MET A 214 13.51 19.10 9.31
C MET A 214 13.86 18.06 8.24
N SER A 215 13.96 18.50 6.99
CA SER A 215 14.51 17.68 5.91
C SER A 215 16.03 17.60 6.06
N GLY A 216 16.54 16.44 6.48
CA GLY A 216 17.98 16.19 6.60
C GLY A 216 18.27 14.90 7.37
N PHE A 217 19.36 14.22 7.01
CA PHE A 217 19.83 13.04 7.74
C PHE A 217 20.90 13.48 8.75
N ILE A 218 20.54 13.48 10.03
CA ILE A 218 21.50 13.52 11.13
C ILE A 218 21.75 12.08 11.55
N GLU A 219 23.01 11.64 11.52
CA GLU A 219 23.40 10.31 11.97
C GLU A 219 24.30 10.42 13.18
N VAL A 220 23.97 9.73 14.26
CA VAL A 220 24.78 9.70 15.47
C VAL A 220 25.08 8.25 15.84
N LYS A 221 26.36 7.97 16.09
CA LYS A 221 26.87 6.67 16.57
C LYS A 221 27.34 6.84 18.01
N PHE A 222 26.67 6.15 18.94
CA PHE A 222 27.11 6.03 20.33
C PHE A 222 27.58 4.61 20.60
N GLY A 223 28.91 4.43 20.66
CA GLY A 223 29.52 3.11 20.77
C GLY A 223 29.18 2.19 19.59
N GLY A 224 29.44 0.88 19.75
CA GLY A 224 29.12 -0.14 18.75
C GLY A 224 27.65 -0.62 18.74
N TRP A 225 26.83 -0.16 19.68
CA TRP A 225 25.50 -0.74 19.96
C TRP A 225 24.33 0.19 19.64
N LEU A 226 24.55 1.51 19.50
CA LEU A 226 23.50 2.48 19.22
C LEU A 226 23.86 3.35 18.01
N ARG A 227 23.12 3.17 16.91
CA ARG A 227 23.17 4.01 15.71
C ARG A 227 21.78 4.54 15.44
N ALA A 228 21.62 5.86 15.54
CA ALA A 228 20.32 6.52 15.42
C ALA A 228 20.36 7.58 14.31
N GLY A 229 19.24 7.72 13.60
CA GLY A 229 19.06 8.64 12.47
C GLY A 229 17.96 9.68 12.73
N GLY A 230 18.06 10.86 12.12
CA GLY A 230 17.04 11.91 12.15
C GLY A 230 16.70 12.38 13.57
N ALA A 231 15.40 12.44 13.89
CA ALA A 231 14.93 12.81 15.23
C ALA A 231 15.48 11.92 16.34
N LEU A 232 15.63 10.61 16.08
CA LEU A 232 16.17 9.66 17.06
C LEU A 232 17.67 9.90 17.30
N ALA A 233 18.41 10.35 16.28
CA ALA A 233 19.81 10.74 16.42
C ALA A 233 19.96 11.94 17.35
N VAL A 234 19.11 12.94 17.19
CA VAL A 234 19.12 14.15 18.00
C VAL A 234 18.63 13.87 19.42
N PHE A 235 17.60 13.03 19.57
CA PHE A 235 17.21 12.49 20.87
C PHE A 235 18.42 11.86 21.57
N ALA A 236 19.10 10.91 20.91
CA ALA A 236 20.22 10.20 21.49
C ALA A 236 21.41 11.14 21.79
N ALA A 237 21.69 12.11 20.92
CA ALA A 237 22.75 13.10 21.13
C ALA A 237 22.50 13.94 22.37
N VAL A 238 21.31 14.53 22.50
CA VAL A 238 20.94 15.36 23.65
C VAL A 238 20.78 14.50 24.90
N PHE A 239 20.21 13.30 24.77
CA PHE A 239 19.98 12.43 25.90
C PHE A 239 21.28 11.82 26.44
N TRP A 240 22.32 11.52 25.65
CA TRP A 240 23.55 10.90 26.18
C TRP A 240 24.70 11.88 26.44
N THR A 241 24.61 13.13 26.00
CA THR A 241 25.59 14.17 26.37
C THR A 241 25.34 14.64 27.81
N ASN A 242 26.09 14.09 28.77
CA ASN A 242 25.96 14.42 30.21
C ASN A 242 27.18 15.24 30.71
N PRO A 243 27.17 16.58 30.63
CA PRO A 243 28.28 17.38 31.13
C PRO A 243 28.42 17.39 32.67
N ALA A 244 27.35 17.02 33.41
CA ALA A 244 27.32 17.14 34.88
C ALA A 244 28.11 16.05 35.63
N GLU A 245 28.24 14.84 35.08
CA GLU A 245 29.03 13.76 35.70
C GLU A 245 30.52 14.11 35.81
N LYS A 246 31.03 14.92 34.88
CA LYS A 246 32.42 15.40 34.90
C LYS A 246 32.70 16.47 35.96
N ILE A 247 31.67 17.00 36.63
CA ILE A 247 31.80 18.05 37.66
C ILE A 247 31.69 17.45 39.07
N MET A 248 31.10 16.25 39.22
CA MET A 248 30.83 15.63 40.53
C MET A 248 31.73 14.43 40.87
N GLY A 249 32.61 14.02 39.95
CA GLY A 249 33.43 12.80 40.05
C GLY A 249 34.83 12.96 40.64
N GLU A 250 34.97 13.56 41.83
CA GLU A 250 36.15 13.34 42.68
C GLU A 250 35.70 13.13 44.13
N LYS A 251 35.52 11.86 44.54
CA LYS A 251 36.01 11.36 45.85
C LYS A 251 35.78 9.86 46.08
N SER A 252 36.91 9.23 46.40
CA SER A 252 37.15 8.07 47.27
C SER A 252 36.86 6.64 46.78
N SER A 253 37.98 5.94 46.56
CA SER A 253 38.17 4.49 46.55
C SER A 253 37.98 3.84 47.93
N GLN A 254 37.53 2.58 47.97
CA GLN A 254 38.17 1.50 48.75
C GLN A 254 37.54 0.13 48.41
N GLN A 255 38.41 -0.86 48.13
CA GLN A 255 38.11 -2.29 47.98
C GLN A 255 38.37 -3.02 49.31
N VAL A 256 37.54 -4.03 49.65
CA VAL A 256 37.93 -5.32 50.29
C VAL A 256 36.91 -6.40 49.82
N PRO A 257 37.31 -7.68 49.57
CA PRO A 257 36.51 -8.66 48.83
C PRO A 257 35.78 -9.67 49.73
N GLU A 258 34.63 -10.19 49.27
CA GLU A 258 33.99 -11.37 49.86
C GLU A 258 33.28 -12.22 48.79
N GLN A 259 33.61 -13.51 48.78
CA GLN A 259 33.03 -14.54 47.91
C GLN A 259 31.58 -14.84 48.31
N HIS A 260 30.67 -14.84 47.33
CA HIS A 260 29.40 -15.56 47.42
C HIS A 260 28.99 -16.12 46.04
N LEU A 261 28.39 -17.31 46.08
CA LEU A 261 28.06 -18.23 44.99
C LEU A 261 27.40 -17.60 43.74
N PRO A 262 27.52 -18.23 42.56
CA PRO A 262 26.88 -17.75 41.34
C PRO A 262 25.36 -17.79 41.49
N SER A 263 24.73 -16.61 41.49
CA SER A 263 23.31 -16.46 41.19
C SER A 263 23.01 -17.03 39.80
N PRO A 264 21.83 -17.64 39.58
CA PRO A 264 21.49 -18.22 38.29
C PRO A 264 21.55 -17.13 37.20
N PRO A 265 21.93 -17.47 35.96
CA PRO A 265 21.77 -16.52 34.86
C PRO A 265 20.30 -16.08 34.81
N PRO A 266 20.01 -14.80 34.50
CA PRO A 266 18.64 -14.38 34.24
C PRO A 266 18.04 -15.30 33.17
N PRO A 267 16.74 -15.63 33.25
CA PRO A 267 16.11 -16.51 32.28
C PRO A 267 16.38 -15.94 30.90
N THR A 268 17.05 -16.74 30.07
CA THR A 268 17.28 -16.44 28.68
C THR A 268 15.93 -16.05 28.07
N PRO A 269 15.81 -14.91 27.35
CA PRO A 269 14.57 -14.59 26.66
C PRO A 269 14.22 -15.80 25.78
N ASN A 270 13.04 -16.41 26.02
CA ASN A 270 12.56 -17.53 25.22
C ASN A 270 12.75 -17.16 23.74
N GLN A 271 13.50 -17.98 23.00
CA GLN A 271 13.62 -17.77 21.56
C GLN A 271 12.21 -17.79 20.94
N PRO A 272 11.91 -16.91 19.96
CA PRO A 272 10.62 -16.92 19.30
C PRO A 272 10.34 -18.30 18.69
N LYS A 273 9.16 -18.85 18.96
CA LYS A 273 8.71 -20.13 18.42
C LYS A 273 7.57 -19.91 17.44
N LEU A 274 7.56 -20.70 16.37
CA LEU A 274 6.47 -20.75 15.41
C LEU A 274 5.61 -21.98 15.71
N GLU A 275 4.32 -21.76 15.95
CA GLU A 275 3.35 -22.82 16.15
C GLU A 275 2.40 -22.87 14.94
N TYR A 276 2.32 -24.04 14.30
CA TYR A 276 1.46 -24.24 13.14
C TYR A 276 0.01 -24.46 13.60
N ARG A 277 -0.92 -23.80 12.89
CA ARG A 277 -2.35 -23.85 13.14
C ARG A 277 -3.07 -24.18 11.83
N LYS A 278 -4.25 -24.81 11.95
CA LYS A 278 -5.14 -25.10 10.84
C LYS A 278 -6.57 -24.72 11.21
N VAL A 279 -7.25 -24.03 10.31
CA VAL A 279 -8.71 -23.90 10.29
C VAL A 279 -9.25 -24.86 9.24
N SER A 280 -10.21 -25.70 9.62
CA SER A 280 -10.96 -26.55 8.69
C SER A 280 -12.45 -26.35 8.96
N LYS A 281 -13.20 -25.95 7.94
CA LYS A 281 -14.66 -25.77 8.00
C LYS A 281 -15.30 -26.34 6.74
N HIS A 282 -16.48 -26.90 6.91
CA HIS A 282 -17.38 -27.31 5.84
C HIS A 282 -18.65 -26.50 5.97
N ILE A 283 -18.96 -25.68 4.97
CA ILE A 283 -20.06 -24.71 5.01
C ILE A 283 -21.00 -25.02 3.86
N LYS A 284 -22.29 -25.17 4.16
CA LYS A 284 -23.28 -25.49 3.14
C LYS A 284 -23.36 -24.36 2.11
N ASP A 285 -23.35 -24.70 0.81
CA ASP A 285 -23.68 -23.74 -0.23
C ASP A 285 -25.21 -23.60 -0.29
N HIS A 286 -25.69 -22.37 -0.11
CA HIS A 286 -27.12 -22.06 -0.09
C HIS A 286 -27.68 -21.72 -1.48
N ARG A 287 -26.85 -21.73 -2.53
CA ARG A 287 -27.28 -21.43 -3.89
C ARG A 287 -28.05 -22.62 -4.49
N PRO A 288 -29.20 -22.39 -5.13
CA PRO A 288 -30.03 -23.45 -5.69
C PRO A 288 -29.49 -24.06 -6.98
N ASP A 289 -28.48 -23.43 -7.60
CA ASP A 289 -27.96 -23.71 -8.94
C ASP A 289 -26.54 -24.29 -8.94
N THR A 290 -26.01 -24.73 -7.80
CA THR A 290 -24.68 -25.35 -7.73
C THR A 290 -24.73 -26.87 -7.72
N ASN A 291 -23.72 -27.49 -8.34
CA ASN A 291 -23.44 -28.91 -8.26
C ASN A 291 -22.59 -29.28 -7.02
N VAL A 292 -22.20 -28.31 -6.19
CA VAL A 292 -21.41 -28.50 -4.97
C VAL A 292 -22.26 -28.16 -3.75
N GLU A 293 -22.56 -29.14 -2.90
CA GLU A 293 -23.44 -28.93 -1.74
C GLU A 293 -22.76 -28.21 -0.57
N VAL A 294 -21.42 -28.27 -0.50
CA VAL A 294 -20.63 -27.81 0.64
C VAL A 294 -19.32 -27.21 0.15
N ALA A 295 -19.04 -25.98 0.57
CA ALA A 295 -17.73 -25.36 0.47
C ALA A 295 -16.76 -25.88 1.55
N THR A 296 -15.53 -26.13 1.14
CA THR A 296 -14.43 -26.57 1.97
C THR A 296 -13.46 -25.41 2.22
N ILE A 297 -13.30 -25.03 3.48
CA ILE A 297 -12.34 -24.01 3.92
C ILE A 297 -11.23 -24.69 4.71
N GLU A 298 -10.02 -24.75 4.14
CA GLU A 298 -8.83 -25.28 4.79
C GLU A 298 -7.70 -24.25 4.77
N LEU A 299 -7.41 -23.63 5.90
CA LEU A 299 -6.39 -22.58 6.00
C LEU A 299 -5.34 -22.94 7.04
N GLU A 300 -4.11 -23.16 6.61
CA GLU A 300 -2.96 -23.28 7.48
C GLU A 300 -2.28 -21.93 7.68
N TYR A 301 -1.83 -21.68 8.91
CA TYR A 301 -1.10 -20.46 9.26
C TYR A 301 -0.16 -20.75 10.44
N VAL A 302 0.68 -19.78 10.79
CA VAL A 302 1.57 -19.87 11.95
C VAL A 302 1.26 -18.78 12.98
N GLU A 303 1.45 -19.11 14.24
CA GLU A 303 1.43 -18.16 15.35
C GLU A 303 2.85 -18.05 15.93
N VAL A 304 3.30 -16.82 16.14
CA VAL A 304 4.55 -16.54 16.84
C VAL A 304 4.28 -16.49 18.33
N HIS A 305 5.13 -17.16 19.10
CA HIS A 305 5.11 -17.15 20.56
C HIS A 305 6.48 -16.87 21.15
N GLY A 306 6.48 -16.31 22.36
CA GLY A 306 7.70 -16.05 23.11
C GLY A 306 8.42 -14.77 22.66
N LEU A 307 7.72 -13.85 21.99
CA LEU A 307 8.25 -12.50 21.83
C LEU A 307 8.21 -11.79 23.19
N GLY A 308 9.30 -11.12 23.56
CA GLY A 308 9.39 -10.40 24.83
C GLY A 308 8.36 -9.27 25.01
N ASP A 309 7.66 -8.88 23.94
CA ASP A 309 6.54 -7.93 23.97
C ASP A 309 5.26 -8.58 23.43
N ALA A 310 4.28 -8.75 24.32
CA ALA A 310 2.99 -9.35 24.00
C ALA A 310 2.15 -8.51 23.01
N ASN A 311 2.34 -7.19 22.96
CA ASN A 311 1.61 -6.35 22.00
C ASN A 311 2.12 -6.56 20.58
N THR A 312 3.45 -6.62 20.42
CA THR A 312 4.09 -6.97 19.15
C THR A 312 3.72 -8.38 18.71
N GLU A 313 3.72 -9.36 19.62
CA GLU A 313 3.25 -10.73 19.33
C GLU A 313 1.81 -10.75 18.81
N LYS A 314 0.90 -10.09 19.51
CA LYS A 314 -0.51 -10.00 19.09
C LYS A 314 -0.65 -9.31 17.73
N LYS A 315 0.11 -8.23 17.48
CA LYS A 315 0.10 -7.51 16.20
C LYS A 315 0.54 -8.42 15.05
N ILE A 316 1.65 -9.14 15.22
CA ILE A 316 2.19 -10.07 14.22
C ILE A 316 1.19 -11.18 13.92
N ASN A 317 0.66 -11.85 14.95
CA ASN A 317 -0.31 -12.94 14.77
C ASN A 317 -1.60 -12.45 14.10
N SER A 318 -2.06 -11.24 14.44
CA SER A 318 -3.23 -10.63 13.77
C SER A 318 -2.97 -10.32 12.29
N GLN A 319 -1.75 -9.92 11.93
CA GLN A 319 -1.36 -9.71 10.52
C GLN A 319 -1.31 -11.02 9.75
N ILE A 320 -0.74 -12.08 10.34
CA ILE A 320 -0.68 -13.41 9.72
C ILE A 320 -2.09 -13.93 9.43
N GLN A 321 -2.94 -13.94 10.46
CA GLN A 321 -4.33 -14.39 10.31
C GLN A 321 -5.09 -13.58 9.25
N ARG A 322 -4.86 -12.26 9.17
CA ARG A 322 -5.50 -11.39 8.18
C ARG A 322 -5.04 -11.70 6.76
N GLN A 323 -3.75 -11.88 6.52
CA GLN A 323 -3.23 -12.11 5.17
C GLN A 323 -3.54 -13.52 4.65
N ILE A 324 -3.65 -14.51 5.55
CA ILE A 324 -4.13 -15.86 5.18
C ILE A 324 -5.66 -15.91 5.01
N GLY A 325 -6.40 -14.96 5.62
CA GLY A 325 -7.87 -14.91 5.55
C GLY A 325 -8.58 -15.75 6.63
N VAL A 326 -7.88 -16.10 7.72
CA VAL A 326 -8.39 -16.95 8.83
C VAL A 326 -9.66 -16.37 9.46
N ASN A 327 -9.74 -15.04 9.54
CA ASN A 327 -10.82 -14.30 10.19
C ASN A 327 -11.90 -13.81 9.21
N GLU A 328 -11.86 -14.24 7.94
CA GLU A 328 -12.90 -13.90 6.97
C GLU A 328 -14.21 -14.63 7.25
N ALA A 329 -15.32 -13.99 6.89
CA ALA A 329 -16.63 -14.63 6.89
C ALA A 329 -16.78 -15.41 5.58
N PHE A 330 -17.16 -16.69 5.69
CA PHE A 330 -17.34 -17.58 4.55
C PHE A 330 -18.83 -17.90 4.41
N GLU A 331 -19.41 -17.56 3.25
CA GLU A 331 -20.84 -17.74 2.99
C GLU A 331 -21.17 -19.10 2.36
N GLY A 332 -20.14 -19.90 2.03
CA GLY A 332 -20.28 -21.25 1.48
C GLY A 332 -20.31 -21.33 -0.05
N SER A 333 -20.08 -20.22 -0.76
CA SER A 333 -20.08 -20.15 -2.23
C SER A 333 -18.74 -20.51 -2.88
N GLU A 334 -17.70 -20.76 -2.09
CA GLU A 334 -16.35 -21.00 -2.56
C GLU A 334 -15.58 -21.99 -1.68
N ASP A 335 -14.81 -22.86 -2.31
CA ASP A 335 -13.72 -23.55 -1.65
C ASP A 335 -12.54 -22.59 -1.49
N ARG A 336 -11.89 -22.65 -0.32
CA ARG A 336 -10.65 -21.92 -0.09
C ARG A 336 -9.66 -22.80 0.65
N ILE A 337 -8.58 -23.13 -0.03
CA ILE A 337 -7.50 -23.96 0.50
C ILE A 337 -6.21 -23.16 0.46
N MET A 338 -5.52 -23.05 1.59
CA MET A 338 -4.20 -22.42 1.72
C MET A 338 -3.33 -23.25 2.66
N HIS A 339 -2.17 -23.68 2.19
CA HIS A 339 -1.20 -24.46 2.98
C HIS A 339 0.08 -23.65 3.21
N VAL A 340 0.66 -23.74 4.41
CA VAL A 340 1.95 -23.10 4.69
C VAL A 340 3.05 -23.91 4.02
N LYS A 341 3.75 -23.31 3.06
CA LYS A 341 4.88 -23.92 2.36
C LYS A 341 6.18 -23.76 3.15
N SER A 342 6.37 -22.60 3.77
CA SER A 342 7.52 -22.34 4.62
C SER A 342 7.18 -21.28 5.67
N ALA A 343 7.80 -21.39 6.85
CA ALA A 343 7.75 -20.36 7.88
C ALA A 343 9.05 -20.37 8.67
N MET A 344 9.73 -19.23 8.74
CA MET A 344 11.00 -19.11 9.45
C MET A 344 11.22 -17.72 10.02
N ILE A 345 12.06 -17.65 11.05
CA ILE A 345 12.55 -16.39 11.60
C ILE A 345 14.06 -16.33 11.33
N TYR A 346 14.49 -15.34 10.57
CA TYR A 346 15.90 -15.13 10.24
C TYR A 346 16.24 -13.64 10.29
N GLY A 347 17.36 -13.27 10.92
CA GLY A 347 17.80 -11.87 11.00
C GLY A 347 16.81 -10.92 11.69
N GLY A 348 15.87 -11.43 12.50
CA GLY A 348 14.79 -10.64 13.09
C GLY A 348 13.61 -10.38 12.15
N ILE A 349 13.49 -11.15 11.08
CA ILE A 349 12.37 -11.11 10.13
C ILE A 349 11.67 -12.47 10.16
N LEU A 350 10.37 -12.46 10.37
CA LEU A 350 9.50 -13.58 10.08
C LEU A 350 9.20 -13.59 8.59
N SER A 351 9.49 -14.70 7.92
CA SER A 351 9.06 -14.96 6.54
C SER A 351 8.15 -16.17 6.52
N VAL A 352 6.92 -16.02 6.01
CA VAL A 352 5.94 -17.10 5.85
C VAL A 352 5.47 -17.10 4.41
N VAL A 353 5.42 -18.28 3.80
CA VAL A 353 4.86 -18.48 2.46
C VAL A 353 3.71 -19.45 2.58
N ALA A 354 2.57 -19.07 2.04
CA ALA A 354 1.41 -19.94 1.91
C ALA A 354 0.92 -19.97 0.48
N GLU A 355 0.50 -21.15 0.03
CA GLU A 355 0.04 -21.37 -1.32
C GLU A 355 -1.15 -22.33 -1.30
N GLY A 356 -2.10 -22.09 -2.19
CA GLY A 356 -3.23 -22.97 -2.41
C GLY A 356 -4.11 -22.41 -3.51
N TYR A 357 -5.42 -22.58 -3.38
CA TYR A 357 -6.36 -22.15 -4.41
C TYR A 357 -7.68 -21.68 -3.82
N PHE A 358 -8.39 -20.91 -4.64
CA PHE A 358 -9.79 -20.58 -4.44
C PHE A 358 -10.60 -21.16 -5.61
N TYR A 359 -11.74 -21.76 -5.31
CA TYR A 359 -12.67 -22.25 -6.32
C TYR A 359 -14.09 -21.76 -5.98
N GLY A 360 -14.55 -20.73 -6.68
CA GLY A 360 -15.96 -20.35 -6.62
C GLY A 360 -16.81 -21.44 -7.27
N HIS A 361 -17.80 -22.01 -6.57
CA HIS A 361 -18.60 -23.05 -7.20
C HIS A 361 -19.35 -22.48 -8.41
N ASN A 362 -19.44 -23.28 -9.47
CA ASN A 362 -19.87 -22.94 -10.83
C ASN A 362 -18.86 -22.12 -11.66
N ALA A 363 -17.66 -21.84 -11.15
CA ALA A 363 -16.56 -21.29 -11.96
C ALA A 363 -15.99 -22.35 -12.91
N ALA A 364 -15.39 -21.90 -14.01
CA ALA A 364 -14.75 -22.76 -15.00
C ALA A 364 -13.48 -23.46 -14.50
N GLY A 365 -12.90 -22.97 -13.40
CA GLY A 365 -11.68 -23.54 -12.80
C GLY A 365 -11.34 -22.88 -11.47
N ALA A 366 -10.43 -23.50 -10.73
CA ALA A 366 -9.84 -22.92 -9.54
C ALA A 366 -8.77 -21.88 -9.92
N HIS A 367 -8.53 -20.93 -9.03
CA HIS A 367 -7.47 -19.94 -9.16
C HIS A 367 -6.39 -20.21 -8.12
N ASN A 368 -5.19 -20.59 -8.57
CA ASN A 368 -4.06 -20.82 -7.67
C ASN A 368 -3.49 -19.51 -7.16
N LYS A 369 -3.17 -19.45 -5.88
CA LYS A 369 -2.72 -18.25 -5.18
C LYS A 369 -1.51 -18.59 -4.31
N ILE A 370 -0.52 -17.71 -4.37
CA ILE A 370 0.62 -17.69 -3.46
C ILE A 370 0.64 -16.36 -2.74
N VAL A 371 0.91 -16.39 -1.43
CA VAL A 371 1.10 -15.20 -0.61
C VAL A 371 2.36 -15.37 0.21
N SER A 372 3.07 -14.27 0.41
CA SER A 372 4.18 -14.22 1.34
C SER A 372 3.98 -13.11 2.36
N LEU A 373 4.40 -13.39 3.59
CA LEU A 373 4.35 -12.47 4.72
C LEU A 373 5.78 -12.28 5.21
N ASN A 374 6.27 -11.04 5.15
CA ASN A 374 7.58 -10.70 5.69
C ASN A 374 7.39 -9.62 6.76
N ILE A 375 7.73 -9.92 8.02
CA ILE A 375 7.40 -9.07 9.17
C ILE A 375 8.62 -8.94 10.09
N ASN A 376 8.97 -7.72 10.48
CA ASN A 376 10.02 -7.48 11.47
C ASN A 376 9.52 -7.85 12.88
N ILE A 377 10.12 -8.88 13.49
CA ILE A 377 9.63 -9.41 14.77
C ILE A 377 9.85 -8.47 15.97
N LYS A 378 10.64 -7.40 15.81
CA LYS A 378 10.89 -6.42 16.89
C LYS A 378 9.78 -5.38 17.02
N ASN A 379 9.10 -5.03 15.93
CA ASN A 379 8.08 -3.97 15.91
C ASN A 379 6.76 -4.39 15.23
N GLY A 380 6.71 -5.58 14.64
CA GLY A 380 5.56 -6.10 13.91
C GLY A 380 5.22 -5.32 12.64
N GLU A 381 6.16 -4.58 12.06
CA GLU A 381 5.95 -3.91 10.78
C GLU A 381 6.21 -4.85 9.62
N SER A 382 5.38 -4.74 8.58
CA SER A 382 5.59 -5.45 7.32
C SER A 382 6.85 -4.94 6.64
N VAL A 383 7.58 -5.86 6.03
CA VAL A 383 8.72 -5.58 5.18
C VAL A 383 8.25 -5.73 3.74
N GLU A 384 8.13 -4.62 3.03
CA GLU A 384 7.71 -4.61 1.64
C GLU A 384 8.90 -4.89 0.70
N PHE A 385 8.62 -5.32 -0.53
CA PHE A 385 9.66 -5.68 -1.49
C PHE A 385 10.62 -4.51 -1.79
N LYS A 386 10.11 -3.28 -1.88
CA LYS A 386 10.94 -2.08 -2.03
C LYS A 386 11.90 -1.85 -0.86
N ASP A 387 11.60 -2.33 0.34
CA ASP A 387 12.40 -2.08 1.55
C ASP A 387 13.70 -2.90 1.53
N LEU A 388 13.78 -3.91 0.66
CA LEU A 388 14.96 -4.73 0.45
C LEU A 388 16.11 -3.96 -0.23
N PHE A 389 15.79 -2.92 -1.00
CA PHE A 389 16.71 -2.34 -1.96
C PHE A 389 16.94 -0.84 -1.79
N ARG A 390 18.06 -0.35 -2.33
CA ARG A 390 18.34 1.08 -2.50
C ARG A 390 17.54 1.61 -3.70
N SER A 391 17.33 2.93 -3.75
CA SER A 391 16.68 3.58 -4.90
C SER A 391 17.33 3.18 -6.24
N GLY A 392 16.51 2.94 -7.25
CA GLY A 392 16.97 2.60 -8.61
C GLY A 392 17.14 1.09 -8.88
N TYR A 393 16.72 0.22 -7.96
CA TYR A 393 16.83 -1.24 -8.10
C TYR A 393 15.95 -1.83 -9.22
N ILE A 394 14.79 -1.22 -9.49
CA ILE A 394 13.73 -1.77 -10.36
C ILE A 394 14.29 -2.23 -11.71
N LYS A 395 15.10 -1.41 -12.37
CA LYS A 395 15.65 -1.75 -13.69
C LYS A 395 16.48 -3.04 -13.67
N GLN A 396 17.34 -3.19 -12.67
CA GLN A 396 18.23 -4.35 -12.57
C GLN A 396 17.44 -5.60 -12.15
N ILE A 397 16.54 -5.48 -11.18
CA ILE A 397 15.64 -6.58 -10.77
C ILE A 397 14.79 -7.04 -11.95
N ASN A 398 14.13 -6.14 -12.69
CA ASN A 398 13.31 -6.53 -13.84
C ASN A 398 14.16 -7.22 -14.91
N THR A 399 15.38 -6.72 -15.17
CA THR A 399 16.28 -7.36 -16.16
C THR A 399 16.64 -8.78 -15.76
N MET A 400 17.00 -9.00 -14.49
CA MET A 400 17.32 -10.34 -13.98
C MET A 400 16.08 -11.25 -13.96
N ALA A 401 14.94 -10.72 -13.50
CA ALA A 401 13.70 -11.47 -13.40
C ALA A 401 13.15 -11.88 -14.77
N SER A 402 13.10 -10.97 -15.74
CA SER A 402 12.70 -11.28 -17.12
C SER A 402 13.65 -12.30 -17.76
N ALA A 403 14.96 -12.20 -17.51
CA ALA A 403 15.93 -13.16 -18.04
C ALA A 403 15.75 -14.57 -17.46
N GLU A 404 15.49 -14.69 -16.15
CA GLU A 404 15.20 -15.99 -15.53
C GLU A 404 13.85 -16.55 -15.95
N LEU A 405 12.82 -15.70 -16.02
CA LEU A 405 11.48 -16.12 -16.37
C LEU A 405 11.41 -16.59 -17.84
N ALA A 406 12.08 -15.90 -18.77
CA ALA A 406 12.11 -16.29 -20.17
C ALA A 406 12.77 -17.66 -20.43
N LYS A 407 13.61 -18.17 -19.51
CA LYS A 407 14.18 -19.53 -19.61
C LYS A 407 13.14 -20.63 -19.40
N THR A 408 12.14 -20.35 -18.58
CA THR A 408 11.12 -21.34 -18.17
C THR A 408 9.80 -21.11 -18.90
N ILE A 409 9.43 -19.84 -19.10
CA ILE A 409 8.18 -19.41 -19.72
C ILE A 409 8.50 -18.29 -20.73
N PRO A 410 8.88 -18.62 -21.98
CA PRO A 410 9.22 -17.62 -23.00
C PRO A 410 8.08 -16.63 -23.32
N GLU A 411 6.82 -17.05 -23.19
CA GLU A 411 5.62 -16.26 -23.47
C GLU A 411 5.05 -15.54 -22.23
N ASN A 412 5.86 -15.33 -21.20
CA ASN A 412 5.45 -14.55 -20.03
C ASN A 412 5.17 -13.07 -20.39
N TRP A 413 4.34 -12.41 -19.59
CA TRP A 413 4.02 -10.98 -19.73
C TRP A 413 4.51 -10.15 -18.55
N PHE A 414 5.56 -10.61 -17.85
CA PHE A 414 6.14 -9.86 -16.75
C PHE A 414 6.82 -8.59 -17.26
N GLU A 415 6.31 -7.43 -16.82
CA GLU A 415 6.88 -6.11 -17.19
C GLU A 415 7.72 -5.51 -16.07
N THR A 416 7.18 -5.51 -14.85
CA THR A 416 7.84 -4.89 -13.70
C THR A 416 7.36 -5.46 -12.37
N VAL A 417 8.27 -5.49 -11.40
CA VAL A 417 7.92 -5.67 -9.98
C VAL A 417 7.17 -4.46 -9.43
N SER A 418 6.27 -4.71 -8.48
CA SER A 418 5.61 -3.68 -7.65
C SER A 418 6.37 -3.43 -6.34
N ASP A 419 6.06 -2.32 -5.64
CA ASP A 419 6.64 -2.01 -4.33
C ASP A 419 6.35 -3.07 -3.27
N ASN A 420 5.20 -3.75 -3.39
CA ASN A 420 4.71 -4.80 -2.51
C ASN A 420 4.71 -6.18 -3.20
N GLN A 421 5.57 -6.39 -4.19
CA GLN A 421 5.68 -7.66 -4.92
C GLN A 421 5.77 -8.84 -3.95
N CYS A 422 5.04 -9.93 -4.23
CA CYS A 422 5.19 -11.16 -3.47
C CYS A 422 6.63 -11.65 -3.57
N TYR A 423 7.27 -11.81 -2.41
CA TYR A 423 8.63 -12.33 -2.34
C TYR A 423 8.87 -13.16 -1.08
N TYR A 424 9.81 -14.08 -1.17
CA TYR A 424 10.41 -14.73 -0.02
C TYR A 424 11.88 -14.98 -0.33
N PHE A 425 12.66 -15.39 0.66
CA PHE A 425 14.08 -15.63 0.47
C PHE A 425 14.52 -16.85 1.27
N ASP A 426 15.68 -17.38 0.93
CA ASP A 426 16.43 -18.32 1.75
C ASP A 426 17.86 -17.79 1.95
N SER A 427 18.80 -18.65 2.34
CA SER A 427 20.21 -18.27 2.55
C SER A 427 20.95 -17.88 1.27
N SER A 428 20.40 -18.17 0.09
CA SER A 428 21.10 -18.06 -1.19
C SER A 428 20.32 -17.29 -2.24
N TYR A 429 19.00 -17.31 -2.18
CA TYR A 429 18.15 -16.74 -3.22
C TYR A 429 17.04 -15.85 -2.66
N LEU A 430 16.72 -14.82 -3.43
CA LEU A 430 15.47 -14.10 -3.36
C LEU A 430 14.52 -14.66 -4.42
N TYR A 431 13.32 -15.04 -4.01
CA TYR A 431 12.27 -15.54 -4.90
C TYR A 431 11.20 -14.46 -5.05
N LEU A 432 10.89 -14.12 -6.29
CA LEU A 432 9.65 -13.42 -6.62
C LEU A 432 8.57 -14.47 -6.84
N CYS A 433 7.42 -14.29 -6.24
CA CYS A 433 6.25 -15.16 -6.44
C CYS A 433 5.16 -14.41 -7.20
N PHE A 434 4.45 -15.14 -8.05
CA PHE A 434 3.38 -14.64 -8.89
C PHE A 434 2.22 -15.64 -8.80
N SER A 435 1.03 -15.15 -8.44
CA SER A 435 -0.18 -15.97 -8.49
C SER A 435 -0.55 -16.30 -9.94
N GLU A 436 -1.51 -17.21 -10.12
CA GLU A 436 -2.02 -17.53 -11.45
C GLU A 436 -2.44 -16.25 -12.21
N TYR A 437 -2.13 -16.18 -13.51
CA TYR A 437 -2.36 -15.01 -14.39
C TYR A 437 -1.58 -13.73 -14.09
N GLU A 438 -0.75 -13.68 -13.04
CA GLU A 438 -0.01 -12.46 -12.70
C GLU A 438 1.16 -12.20 -13.66
N ALA A 439 1.90 -13.26 -14.04
CA ALA A 439 3.07 -13.15 -14.92
C ALA A 439 2.99 -14.02 -16.19
N ALA A 440 2.07 -15.00 -16.23
CA ALA A 440 1.94 -15.95 -17.35
C ALA A 440 0.55 -16.60 -17.37
N ALA A 441 0.26 -17.32 -18.46
CA ALA A 441 -1.00 -18.05 -18.63
C ALA A 441 -1.26 -19.06 -17.51
N GLY A 442 -2.53 -19.26 -17.14
CA GLY A 442 -2.93 -20.10 -16.00
C GLY A 442 -2.49 -21.56 -16.07
N ALA A 443 -2.18 -22.09 -17.26
CA ALA A 443 -1.58 -23.41 -17.43
C ALA A 443 -0.22 -23.56 -16.71
N ASN A 444 0.46 -22.44 -16.39
CA ASN A 444 1.70 -22.43 -15.62
C ASN A 444 1.47 -22.43 -14.10
N GLY A 445 0.24 -22.23 -13.63
CA GLY A 445 -0.09 -22.12 -12.21
C GLY A 445 0.61 -20.96 -11.52
N VAL A 446 1.04 -21.18 -10.28
CA VAL A 446 1.90 -20.25 -9.53
C VAL A 446 3.30 -20.26 -10.13
N VAL A 447 3.83 -19.07 -10.39
CA VAL A 447 5.15 -18.88 -10.99
C VAL A 447 6.10 -18.27 -9.96
N THR A 448 7.32 -18.81 -9.87
CA THR A 448 8.37 -18.24 -9.01
C THR A 448 9.63 -17.96 -9.80
N VAL A 449 10.21 -16.77 -9.63
CA VAL A 449 11.47 -16.36 -10.26
C VAL A 449 12.56 -16.29 -9.19
N ARG A 450 13.67 -16.99 -9.42
CA ARG A 450 14.77 -17.13 -8.46
C ARG A 450 15.94 -16.22 -8.84
N LEU A 451 16.32 -15.32 -7.93
CA LEU A 451 17.42 -14.37 -8.08
C LEU A 451 18.53 -14.66 -7.07
N ASP A 452 19.79 -14.78 -7.50
CA ASP A 452 20.93 -15.05 -6.61
C ASP A 452 21.23 -13.83 -5.73
N LEU A 453 21.26 -14.00 -4.40
CA LEU A 453 21.50 -12.90 -3.47
C LEU A 453 22.88 -12.25 -3.67
N ASN A 454 23.87 -12.96 -4.21
CA ASN A 454 25.19 -12.39 -4.49
C ASN A 454 25.14 -11.34 -5.59
N ASP A 455 24.32 -11.55 -6.62
CA ASP A 455 24.09 -10.60 -7.71
C ASP A 455 23.33 -9.36 -7.22
N LEU A 456 22.59 -9.50 -6.12
CA LEU A 456 21.80 -8.41 -5.51
C LEU A 456 22.59 -7.56 -4.52
N ARG A 457 23.82 -7.93 -4.13
CA ARG A 457 24.61 -7.21 -3.10
C ARG A 457 24.72 -5.71 -3.33
N GLY A 458 24.93 -5.29 -4.58
CA GLY A 458 25.04 -3.87 -4.94
C GLY A 458 23.73 -3.10 -4.88
N LEU A 459 22.60 -3.81 -4.93
CA LEU A 459 21.24 -3.24 -4.92
C LEU A 459 20.65 -3.19 -3.52
N ILE A 460 21.09 -4.07 -2.62
CA ILE A 460 20.49 -4.24 -1.30
C ILE A 460 20.72 -3.00 -0.43
N SER A 461 19.65 -2.58 0.22
CA SER A 461 19.69 -1.54 1.23
C SER A 461 20.49 -2.05 2.42
N LEU A 462 21.58 -1.36 2.79
CA LEU A 462 22.38 -1.70 3.98
C LEU A 462 21.60 -1.49 5.30
N ASN A 463 20.49 -0.77 5.23
CA ASN A 463 19.55 -0.59 6.32
C ASN A 463 18.34 -1.52 6.18
N GLY A 464 18.31 -2.33 5.12
CA GLY A 464 17.23 -3.23 4.76
C GLY A 464 17.40 -4.61 5.38
N PRO A 465 16.34 -5.43 5.36
CA PRO A 465 16.29 -6.72 6.04
C PRO A 465 17.28 -7.75 5.48
N LEU A 466 17.56 -7.70 4.17
CA LEU A 466 18.53 -8.60 3.52
C LEU A 466 19.99 -8.29 3.91
N ALA A 467 20.29 -7.10 4.46
CA ALA A 467 21.65 -6.74 4.87
C ALA A 467 22.17 -7.54 6.09
N TYR A 468 21.28 -8.22 6.82
CA TYR A 468 21.65 -9.13 7.90
C TYR A 468 21.83 -10.58 7.43
N ILE A 469 21.52 -10.86 6.16
CA ILE A 469 21.57 -12.18 5.53
C ILE A 469 22.81 -12.35 4.66
N LEU A 470 23.25 -11.26 4.04
CA LEU A 470 24.50 -11.12 3.30
C LEU A 470 25.65 -10.68 4.21
#